data_AF-A0A0C9TLS3-F1
#
_entry.id   AF-A0A0C9TLS3-F1
#
_cell.length_a   1.000
_cell.length_b   1.000
_cell.length_c   1.000
_cell.angle_alpha   90.00
_cell.angle_beta   90.00
_cell.angle_gamma   90.00
#
_symmetry.space_group_name_H-M   'P 1'
#
loop_
_entity.id
_entity.type
_entity.pdbx_description
1 polymer ?
#
loop_
_entity_poly.entity_id
_entity_poly.type
_entity_poly.pdbx_seq_one_letter_code
_entity_poly.pdbx_strand_id
1 'polypeptide(L)'
;VPWALAYSKWYHQYPRFPLQALKAASVLDEYTLTDRVIWLSSAQEVTSKLKIFAQGGDVDPNDPLLNPAHVLLGSKAKSEDQVIWEKFMTWVVDHDGGHQIVRDFKKPSGSGKEEQLYSE
;
A
#
# COMPACT_ATOMS: atom_id res chain seq x y z
N VAL A 1 5.50 -3.03 15.65
CA VAL A 1 4.74 -1.83 16.05
C VAL A 1 3.49 -1.66 15.17
N PRO A 2 2.42 -2.44 15.40
CA PRO A 2 1.19 -2.25 14.65
C PRO A 2 0.50 -0.94 15.08
N TRP A 3 -0.10 -0.23 14.13
CA TRP A 3 -1.03 0.86 14.43
C TRP A 3 -2.28 0.26 15.07
N ALA A 4 -2.26 0.13 16.40
CA ALA A 4 -3.33 -0.48 17.16
C ALA A 4 -3.58 0.31 18.44
N LEU A 5 -4.86 0.57 18.72
CA LEU A 5 -5.31 1.07 20.02
C LEU A 5 -5.38 -0.06 21.06
N ALA A 6 -5.46 -1.32 20.60
CA ALA A 6 -5.50 -2.49 21.47
C ALA A 6 -4.13 -2.75 22.10
N TYR A 7 -4.10 -2.83 23.43
CA TYR A 7 -2.92 -3.21 24.18
C TYR A 7 -2.53 -4.66 23.87
N SER A 8 -1.26 -4.90 23.57
CA SER A 8 -0.68 -6.22 23.41
C SER A 8 0.56 -6.35 24.27
N LYS A 9 0.74 -7.51 24.91
CA LYS A 9 1.99 -7.85 25.61
C LYS A 9 3.11 -8.24 24.66
N TRP A 10 2.77 -8.54 23.41
CA TRP A 10 3.69 -9.09 22.41
C TRP A 10 4.31 -8.01 21.52
N TYR A 11 3.69 -6.82 21.44
CA TYR A 11 4.13 -5.75 20.55
C TYR A 11 4.09 -4.41 21.25
N HIS A 12 5.09 -3.59 20.95
CA HIS A 12 5.08 -2.18 21.29
C HIS A 12 3.90 -1.49 20.59
N GLN A 13 3.03 -0.90 21.40
CA GLN A 13 1.91 -0.09 20.95
C GLN A 13 2.40 1.29 20.51
N TYR A 14 2.05 1.72 19.31
CA TYR A 14 2.35 3.08 18.84
C TYR A 14 1.09 3.76 18.31
N PRO A 15 0.45 4.63 19.12
CA PRO A 15 -0.85 5.22 18.82
C PRO A 15 -0.73 6.44 17.88
N ARG A 16 0.12 6.37 16.85
CA ARG A 16 0.26 7.43 15.83
C ARG A 16 0.13 6.87 14.41
N PHE A 17 0.19 7.75 13.42
CA PHE A 17 0.00 7.42 12.01
C PHE A 17 1.04 6.40 11.48
N PRO A 18 0.68 5.59 10.46
CA PRO A 18 1.51 4.46 10.01
C PRO A 18 2.95 4.82 9.60
N LEU A 19 3.17 5.94 8.89
CA LEU A 19 4.52 6.39 8.53
C LEU A 19 5.40 6.66 9.76
N GLN A 20 4.80 7.22 10.82
CA GLN A 20 5.50 7.52 12.06
C GLN A 20 5.77 6.24 12.85
N ALA A 21 4.90 5.24 12.75
CA ALA A 21 5.09 3.93 13.37
C ALA A 21 6.26 3.18 12.72
N LEU A 22 6.35 3.17 11.38
CA LEU A 22 7.48 2.56 10.67
C LEU A 22 8.80 3.27 10.97
N LYS A 23 8.79 4.60 11.05
CA LYS A 23 9.95 5.39 11.49
C LYS A 23 10.36 5.09 12.93
N ALA A 24 9.41 4.88 13.84
CA ALA A 24 9.74 4.50 15.22
C ALA A 24 10.39 3.12 15.27
N ALA A 25 9.82 2.14 14.55
CA ALA A 25 10.39 0.79 14.45
C ALA A 25 11.83 0.81 13.91
N SER A 26 12.13 1.66 12.92
CA SER A 26 13.50 1.78 12.36
C SER A 26 14.52 2.44 13.28
N VAL A 27 14.07 3.24 14.25
CA VAL A 27 14.95 3.88 15.26
C VAL A 27 15.14 2.97 16.47
N LEU A 28 14.11 2.21 16.83
CA LEU A 28 14.11 1.34 18.01
C LEU A 28 14.62 -0.08 17.71
N ASP A 29 14.91 -0.40 16.44
CA ASP A 29 15.32 -1.73 15.99
C ASP A 29 14.30 -2.83 16.33
N GLU A 30 13.02 -2.52 16.12
CA GLU A 30 11.89 -3.40 16.47
C GLU A 30 11.24 -4.04 15.24
N TYR A 31 10.76 -5.28 15.41
CA TYR A 31 9.89 -5.91 14.41
C TYR A 31 8.57 -5.16 14.25
N THR A 32 8.12 -5.05 13.01
CA THR A 32 6.82 -4.45 12.72
C THR A 32 6.13 -5.12 11.53
N LEU A 33 4.80 -5.19 11.60
CA LEU A 33 3.94 -5.49 10.48
C LEU A 33 3.46 -4.16 9.90
N THR A 34 3.67 -3.95 8.60
CA THR A 34 3.32 -2.71 7.91
C THR A 34 2.72 -3.01 6.55
N ASP A 35 1.75 -2.20 6.13
CA ASP A 35 1.24 -2.24 4.77
C ASP A 35 2.31 -1.79 3.77
N ARG A 36 2.27 -2.37 2.57
CA ARG A 36 3.23 -2.07 1.48
C ARG A 36 3.16 -0.60 1.04
N VAL A 37 1.97 0.00 1.04
CA VAL A 37 1.83 1.43 0.70
C VAL A 37 2.59 2.33 1.66
N ILE A 38 2.64 1.98 2.95
CA ILE A 38 3.39 2.74 3.97
C ILE A 38 4.89 2.56 3.78
N TRP A 39 5.32 1.34 3.46
CA TRP A 39 6.72 1.06 3.10
C TRP A 39 7.16 1.92 1.90
N LEU A 40 6.39 1.90 0.82
CA LEU A 40 6.69 2.65 -0.42
C LEU A 40 6.61 4.17 -0.23
N SER A 41 5.71 4.65 0.63
CA SER A 41 5.55 6.07 0.95
C SER A 41 6.53 6.58 2.00
N SER A 42 7.38 5.71 2.56
CA SER A 42 8.34 6.10 3.59
C SER A 42 9.63 6.60 2.97
N ALA A 43 10.22 7.60 3.62
CA ALA A 43 11.49 8.16 3.19
C ALA A 43 12.61 7.10 3.24
N GLN A 44 13.56 7.19 2.31
CA GLN A 44 14.60 6.17 2.13
C GLN A 44 15.49 6.01 3.38
N GLU A 45 15.68 7.08 4.15
CA GLU A 45 16.42 7.03 5.42
C GLU A 45 15.71 6.21 6.53
N VAL A 46 14.42 5.91 6.34
CA VAL A 46 13.65 5.02 7.22
C VAL A 46 13.78 3.57 6.74
N THR A 47 13.48 3.30 5.47
CA THR A 47 13.45 1.93 4.92
C THR A 47 14.83 1.31 4.81
N SER A 48 15.89 2.11 4.56
CA SER A 48 17.28 1.63 4.53
C SER A 48 17.81 1.08 5.87
N LYS A 49 17.14 1.40 6.99
CA LYS A 49 17.47 0.88 8.33
C LYS A 49 16.70 -0.39 8.68
N LEU A 50 15.80 -0.83 7.81
CA LEU A 50 14.93 -1.97 8.04
C LEU A 50 15.25 -3.09 7.05
N LYS A 51 14.90 -4.31 7.43
CA LYS A 51 14.99 -5.49 6.56
C LYS A 51 13.62 -6.13 6.42
N ILE A 52 13.22 -6.44 5.19
CA ILE A 52 12.03 -7.23 4.93
C ILE A 52 12.33 -8.68 5.33
N PHE A 53 11.61 -9.18 6.35
CA PHE A 53 11.72 -10.57 6.80
C PHE A 53 10.75 -11.49 6.06
N ALA A 54 9.51 -11.01 5.86
CA ALA A 54 8.47 -11.68 5.10
C ALA A 54 7.60 -10.62 4.42
N GLN A 55 7.04 -10.95 3.26
CA GLN A 55 6.22 -10.06 2.45
C GLN A 55 5.11 -10.85 1.78
N GLY A 56 3.89 -10.31 1.80
CA GLY A 56 2.77 -10.86 1.06
C GLY A 56 2.96 -10.74 -0.45
N GLY A 57 2.62 -11.78 -1.19
CA GLY A 57 2.71 -11.80 -2.65
C GLY A 57 1.48 -12.40 -3.33
N ASP A 58 1.37 -12.18 -4.64
CA ASP A 58 0.21 -12.59 -5.44
C ASP A 58 0.26 -14.08 -5.89
N VAL A 59 1.24 -14.84 -5.41
CA VAL A 59 1.46 -16.24 -5.83
C VAL A 59 0.54 -17.20 -5.05
N ASP A 60 0.43 -17.02 -3.74
CA ASP A 60 -0.45 -17.83 -2.89
C ASP A 60 -1.66 -17.00 -2.46
N PRO A 61 -2.88 -17.31 -2.94
CA PRO A 61 -4.08 -16.59 -2.52
C PRO A 61 -4.42 -16.76 -1.04
N ASN A 62 -3.78 -17.71 -0.33
CA ASN A 62 -3.92 -17.92 1.11
C ASN A 62 -2.73 -17.38 1.92
N ASP A 63 -1.83 -16.62 1.29
CA ASP A 63 -0.71 -15.99 1.99
C ASP A 63 -1.26 -15.10 3.14
N PRO A 64 -0.91 -15.38 4.40
CA PRO A 64 -1.43 -14.63 5.54
C PRO A 64 -1.00 -13.16 5.56
N LEU A 65 0.00 -12.78 4.76
CA LEU A 65 0.47 -11.41 4.60
C LEU A 65 -0.10 -10.73 3.34
N LEU A 66 -0.87 -11.44 2.51
CA LEU A 66 -1.56 -10.84 1.38
C LEU A 66 -2.59 -9.84 1.91
N ASN A 67 -2.42 -8.57 1.54
CA ASN A 67 -3.41 -7.51 1.75
C ASN A 67 -4.10 -7.24 0.41
N PRO A 68 -5.17 -7.99 0.06
CA PRO A 68 -5.78 -7.90 -1.26
C PRO A 68 -6.53 -6.58 -1.43
N ALA A 69 -6.34 -5.95 -2.58
CA ALA A 69 -7.16 -4.84 -3.03
C ALA A 69 -8.27 -5.36 -3.94
N HIS A 70 -9.52 -5.00 -3.65
CA HIS A 70 -10.67 -5.35 -4.48
C HIS A 70 -11.33 -4.11 -5.06
N VAL A 71 -11.63 -4.15 -6.35
CA VAL A 71 -12.53 -3.18 -6.97
C VAL A 71 -13.96 -3.70 -6.85
N LEU A 72 -14.86 -2.85 -6.38
CA LEU A 72 -16.25 -3.20 -6.12
C LEU A 72 -17.17 -2.49 -7.11
N LEU A 73 -18.08 -3.24 -7.75
CA LEU A 73 -19.18 -2.69 -8.53
C LEU A 73 -20.38 -2.43 -7.62
N GLY A 74 -20.92 -1.21 -7.67
CA GLY A 74 -22.11 -0.88 -6.89
C GLY A 74 -23.33 -1.69 -7.34
N SER A 75 -24.12 -2.18 -6.38
CA SER A 75 -25.32 -2.99 -6.65
C SER A 75 -26.44 -2.27 -7.41
N LYS A 76 -26.34 -0.94 -7.54
CA LYS A 76 -27.26 -0.07 -8.29
C LYS A 76 -26.63 0.50 -9.56
N ALA A 77 -25.53 -0.09 -10.04
CA ALA A 77 -24.94 0.31 -11.32
C ALA A 77 -26.01 0.19 -12.42
N LYS A 78 -26.19 1.26 -13.20
CA LYS A 78 -27.21 1.30 -14.24
C LYS A 78 -26.84 0.33 -15.35
N SER A 79 -27.79 -0.49 -15.79
CA SER A 79 -27.59 -1.40 -16.92
C SER A 79 -27.31 -0.65 -18.22
N GLU A 80 -27.82 0.58 -18.37
CA GLU A 80 -27.53 1.47 -19.50
C GLU A 80 -26.02 1.76 -19.64
N ASP A 81 -25.28 1.76 -18.53
CA ASP A 81 -23.84 2.03 -18.48
C ASP A 81 -23.00 0.74 -18.43
N GLN A 82 -23.59 -0.43 -18.69
CA GLN A 82 -22.95 -1.74 -18.55
C GLN A 82 -21.59 -1.83 -19.23
N VAL A 83 -21.57 -1.48 -20.51
CA VAL A 83 -20.34 -1.52 -21.32
C VAL A 83 -19.23 -0.65 -20.72
N ILE A 84 -19.57 0.45 -20.06
CA ILE A 84 -18.61 1.37 -19.46
C ILE A 84 -18.00 0.76 -18.20
N TRP A 85 -18.83 0.31 -17.26
CA TRP A 85 -18.30 -0.24 -16.02
C TRP A 85 -17.59 -1.58 -16.23
N GLU A 86 -18.02 -2.43 -17.18
CA GLU A 86 -17.29 -3.66 -17.51
C GLU A 86 -15.89 -3.37 -18.05
N LYS A 87 -15.78 -2.39 -18.96
CA LYS A 87 -14.48 -1.94 -19.48
C LYS A 87 -13.61 -1.37 -18.37
N PHE A 88 -14.17 -0.55 -17.48
CA PHE A 88 -13.42 0.01 -16.35
C PHE A 88 -12.94 -1.09 -15.39
N MET A 89 -13.82 -2.02 -14.99
CA MET A 89 -13.51 -3.11 -14.08
C MET A 89 -12.43 -4.05 -14.65
N THR A 90 -12.42 -4.25 -15.97
CA THR A 90 -11.38 -5.03 -16.66
C THR A 90 -10.07 -4.24 -16.71
N TRP A 91 -10.14 -2.96 -17.10
CA TRP A 91 -8.97 -2.10 -17.24
C TRP A 91 -8.27 -1.84 -15.90
N VAL A 92 -9.02 -1.61 -14.82
CA VAL A 92 -8.45 -1.15 -13.54
C VAL A 92 -7.54 -2.18 -12.88
N VAL A 93 -7.79 -3.48 -13.11
CA VAL A 93 -6.98 -4.60 -12.59
C VAL A 93 -5.93 -5.10 -13.60
N ASP A 94 -5.93 -4.55 -14.81
CA ASP A 94 -4.98 -4.93 -15.85
C ASP A 94 -3.59 -4.33 -15.58
N HIS A 95 -2.55 -5.14 -15.79
CA HIS A 95 -1.15 -4.75 -15.54
C HIS A 95 -0.74 -3.54 -16.37
N ASP A 96 -1.14 -3.54 -17.65
CA ASP A 96 -0.86 -2.48 -18.64
C ASP A 96 -2.02 -1.47 -18.73
N GLY A 97 -3.01 -1.58 -17.82
CA GLY A 97 -4.15 -0.69 -17.71
C GLY A 97 -4.06 0.21 -16.47
N GLY A 98 -5.01 0.05 -15.55
CA GLY A 98 -5.11 0.86 -14.34
C GLY A 98 -3.91 0.72 -13.41
N HIS A 99 -3.31 -0.48 -13.32
CA HIS A 99 -2.11 -0.68 -12.51
C HIS A 99 -0.92 0.14 -13.04
N GLN A 100 -0.77 0.27 -14.36
CA GLN A 100 0.28 1.10 -14.96
C GLN A 100 0.13 2.56 -14.53
N ILE A 101 -1.09 3.10 -14.59
CA ILE A 101 -1.34 4.50 -14.18
C ILE A 101 -0.92 4.75 -12.74
N VAL A 102 -1.23 3.84 -11.82
CA VAL A 102 -0.88 3.98 -10.40
C VAL A 102 0.64 3.89 -10.20
N ARG A 103 1.30 2.94 -10.86
CA ARG A 103 2.75 2.70 -10.76
C ARG A 103 3.56 3.87 -11.31
N ASP A 104 3.13 4.42 -12.43
CA ASP A 104 3.83 5.47 -13.16
C ASP A 104 3.39 6.88 -12.72
N PHE A 105 2.43 6.99 -11.80
CA PHE A 105 1.94 8.27 -11.32
C PHE A 105 3.06 9.06 -10.62
N LYS A 106 3.34 10.26 -11.14
CA LYS A 106 4.26 11.21 -10.55
C LYS A 106 3.52 12.46 -10.11
N LYS A 107 3.78 12.89 -8.88
CA LYS A 107 3.19 14.12 -8.38
C LYS A 107 3.82 15.31 -9.11
N PRO A 108 3.03 16.25 -9.64
CA PRO A 108 3.57 17.51 -10.11
C PRO A 108 4.17 18.26 -8.90
N SER A 109 5.49 18.43 -8.86
CA SER A 109 6.08 19.37 -7.89
C SER A 109 5.93 20.79 -8.45
N GLY A 110 5.54 21.74 -7.61
CA GLY A 110 5.52 23.17 -7.97
C GLY A 110 6.91 23.73 -8.36
N SER A 111 7.96 22.91 -8.28
CA SER A 111 9.35 23.20 -8.66
C SER A 111 9.78 22.65 -10.04
N GLY A 112 8.89 22.02 -10.80
CA GLY A 112 9.20 21.47 -12.13
C GLY A 112 10.03 20.18 -12.13
N LYS A 113 10.22 19.56 -10.96
CA LYS A 113 10.82 18.22 -10.82
C LYS A 113 9.72 17.18 -10.64
N GLU A 114 9.74 16.11 -11.42
CA GLU A 114 8.82 14.99 -11.19
C GLU A 114 9.37 14.12 -10.07
N GLU A 115 8.58 13.88 -9.02
CA GLU A 115 8.93 12.96 -7.94
C GLU A 115 8.09 11.69 -8.09
N GLN A 116 8.77 10.55 -8.23
CA GLN A 116 8.13 9.25 -8.29
C GLN A 116 7.61 8.89 -6.89
N LEU A 117 6.32 8.61 -6.79
CA LEU A 117 5.66 8.36 -5.51
C LEU A 117 5.85 6.93 -5.00
N TYR A 118 6.10 5.99 -5.90
CA TYR A 118 6.27 4.57 -5.60
C TYR A 118 7.47 4.02 -6.38
N SER A 119 8.44 3.43 -5.69
CA SER A 119 9.52 2.65 -6.30
C SER A 119 9.32 1.18 -5.95
N GLU A 120 9.16 0.30 -6.94
CA GLU A 120 9.04 -1.15 -6.75
C GLU A 120 10.27 -1.78 -6.08
#